data_AF-A0AA43JIM5-F1
#
_entry.id   AF-A0AA43JIM5-F1
#
_cell.length_a   1.000
_cell.length_b   1.000
_cell.length_c   1.000
_cell.angle_alpha   90.00
_cell.angle_beta   90.00
_cell.angle_gamma   90.00
#
_symmetry.space_group_name_H-M   'P 1'
#
loop_
_entity.id
_entity.type
_entity.pdbx_description
1 polymer ?
#
loop_
_entity_poly.entity_id
_entity_poly.type
_entity_poly.pdbx_seq_one_letter_code
_entity_poly.pdbx_strand_id
1 'polypeptide(L)'
;MSPSPARLRGDDRGDDLTKALRRDEHLGSFLTIPGKDNGFDIEGLAVVGKRVFLGLRGPVLRGWAVILEIALKVDSKQSSILKLKSIGPHGRLYRKHFLRLGGLGIRDLCVQGSDLLILAGPTMSLEGPVSVFRWRGGADPKGECMVPHEKLDHLLDVPDGRDVGHAEGMTLFSPDGGPADSLMVVYDSVAKNRQRGKNAVTADVFPLSRTIGTNRR
;
A
#
# COMPACT_ATOMS: atom_id res chain seq x y z
N MET A 1 33.08 -5.33 -3.87
CA MET A 1 31.75 -5.93 -3.69
C MET A 1 30.88 -4.91 -2.96
N SER A 2 29.81 -4.43 -3.59
CA SER A 2 28.84 -3.58 -2.89
C SER A 2 28.17 -4.40 -1.77
N PRO A 3 27.96 -3.84 -0.56
CA PRO A 3 27.24 -4.57 0.48
C PRO A 3 25.85 -4.94 -0.02
N SER A 4 25.46 -6.20 0.21
CA SER A 4 24.10 -6.66 -0.11
C SER A 4 23.07 -5.79 0.61
N PRO A 5 21.97 -5.38 -0.05
CA PRO A 5 20.92 -4.62 0.60
C PRO A 5 20.40 -5.37 1.84
N ALA A 6 20.08 -4.63 2.89
CA ALA A 6 19.58 -5.22 4.13
C ALA A 6 18.18 -5.80 3.92
N ARG A 7 17.91 -6.96 4.51
CA ARG A 7 16.61 -7.67 4.37
C ARG A 7 16.03 -8.06 5.71
N LEU A 8 14.71 -8.24 5.77
CA LEU A 8 14.09 -8.92 6.91
C LEU A 8 14.60 -10.37 6.98
N ARG A 9 14.76 -10.89 8.20
CA ARG A 9 15.21 -12.28 8.39
C ARG A 9 14.10 -13.24 7.93
N GLY A 10 14.48 -14.18 7.06
CA GLY A 10 13.58 -15.20 6.51
C GLY A 10 14.30 -16.18 5.61
N ASP A 11 13.54 -17.15 5.12
CA ASP A 11 13.91 -18.23 4.20
C ASP A 11 12.79 -18.47 3.17
N ASP A 12 12.84 -19.61 2.47
CA ASP A 12 11.87 -20.02 1.45
C ASP A 12 10.47 -20.36 2.03
N ARG A 13 10.35 -20.48 3.36
CA ARG A 13 9.10 -20.86 4.04
C ARG A 13 8.46 -19.72 4.81
N GLY A 14 9.18 -18.62 5.02
CA GLY A 14 8.64 -17.42 5.65
C GLY A 14 9.70 -16.50 6.21
N ASP A 15 9.25 -15.52 6.96
CA ASP A 15 10.07 -14.46 7.53
C ASP A 15 9.57 -14.04 8.90
N ASP A 16 10.29 -13.10 9.53
CA ASP A 16 9.92 -12.56 10.84
C ASP A 16 8.51 -11.92 10.85
N LEU A 17 8.02 -11.40 9.71
CA LEU A 17 6.70 -10.78 9.60
C LEU A 17 5.58 -11.82 9.59
N THR A 18 5.66 -12.79 8.68
CA THR A 18 4.71 -13.91 8.59
C THR A 18 4.71 -14.76 9.87
N LYS A 19 5.86 -14.91 10.53
CA LYS A 19 5.95 -15.50 11.87
C LYS A 19 5.20 -14.67 12.93
N ALA A 20 5.33 -13.34 12.91
CA ALA A 20 4.62 -12.45 13.82
C ALA A 20 3.09 -12.45 13.60
N LEU A 21 2.66 -12.65 12.35
CA LEU A 21 1.25 -12.68 11.95
C LEU A 21 0.55 -14.03 12.17
N ARG A 22 1.30 -15.12 12.36
CA ARG A 22 0.76 -16.48 12.42
C ARG A 22 -0.36 -16.70 13.44
N ARG A 23 -0.31 -15.97 14.56
CA ARG A 23 -1.33 -16.02 15.63
C ARG A 23 -2.21 -14.77 15.66
N ASP A 24 -2.15 -13.92 14.64
CA ASP A 24 -3.05 -12.78 14.54
C ASP A 24 -4.48 -13.25 14.30
N GLU A 25 -5.40 -12.72 15.10
CA GLU A 25 -6.83 -13.09 15.05
C GLU A 25 -7.50 -12.76 13.71
N HIS A 26 -6.99 -11.76 12.98
CA HIS A 26 -7.58 -11.29 11.71
C HIS A 26 -6.83 -11.84 10.50
N LEU A 27 -5.51 -11.99 10.59
CA LEU A 27 -4.65 -12.26 9.43
C LEU A 27 -4.03 -13.67 9.43
N GLY A 28 -3.91 -14.33 10.59
CA GLY A 28 -3.16 -15.57 10.71
C GLY A 28 -3.68 -16.71 9.82
N SER A 29 -4.99 -16.87 9.70
CA SER A 29 -5.62 -17.88 8.84
C SER A 29 -5.37 -17.64 7.35
N PHE A 30 -5.22 -16.38 6.95
CA PHE A 30 -5.05 -15.99 5.55
C PHE A 30 -3.63 -16.22 5.02
N LEU A 31 -2.63 -16.47 5.90
CA LEU A 31 -1.27 -16.83 5.50
C LEU A 31 -1.19 -18.18 4.75
N THR A 32 -2.21 -19.02 4.88
CA THR A 32 -2.28 -20.34 4.22
C THR A 32 -3.12 -20.34 2.94
N ILE A 33 -3.77 -19.21 2.65
CA ILE A 33 -4.63 -19.05 1.48
C ILE A 33 -3.80 -18.41 0.36
N PRO A 34 -3.91 -18.87 -0.90
CA PRO A 34 -3.26 -18.22 -2.02
C PRO A 34 -3.69 -16.75 -2.18
N GLY A 35 -2.76 -15.84 -2.48
CA GLY A 35 -3.08 -14.41 -2.64
C GLY A 35 -4.13 -14.11 -3.72
N LYS A 36 -4.21 -14.94 -4.78
CA LYS A 36 -5.26 -14.85 -5.81
C LYS A 36 -6.67 -15.17 -5.30
N ASP A 37 -6.77 -15.86 -4.16
CA ASP A 37 -8.01 -16.30 -3.53
C ASP A 37 -8.28 -15.49 -2.24
N ASN A 38 -7.89 -14.20 -2.23
CA ASN A 38 -7.98 -13.29 -1.08
C ASN A 38 -7.10 -13.71 0.12
N GLY A 39 -6.06 -14.50 -0.11
CA GLY A 39 -5.03 -14.79 0.87
C GLY A 39 -4.14 -13.59 1.18
N PHE A 40 -3.21 -13.77 2.12
CA PHE A 40 -2.27 -12.71 2.51
C PHE A 40 -1.37 -12.32 1.33
N ASP A 41 -1.51 -11.08 0.87
CA ASP A 41 -0.73 -10.53 -0.22
C ASP A 41 -0.46 -9.03 -0.03
N ILE A 42 0.81 -8.66 -0.13
CA ILE A 42 1.30 -7.28 0.04
C ILE A 42 1.67 -6.75 -1.32
N GLU A 43 1.00 -5.68 -1.74
CA GLU A 43 1.33 -4.98 -2.99
C GLU A 43 1.67 -3.52 -2.72
N GLY A 44 0.93 -2.87 -1.82
CA GLY A 44 1.20 -1.49 -1.47
C GLY A 44 2.34 -1.32 -0.48
N LEU A 45 3.21 -0.34 -0.73
CA LEU A 45 4.33 -0.04 0.15
C LEU A 45 4.59 1.46 0.24
N ALA A 46 4.60 1.99 1.47
CA ALA A 46 5.00 3.37 1.75
C ALA A 46 5.98 3.41 2.93
N VAL A 47 6.97 4.30 2.87
CA VAL A 47 7.99 4.45 3.92
C VAL A 47 7.92 5.84 4.53
N VAL A 48 7.82 5.90 5.86
CA VAL A 48 7.83 7.16 6.63
C VAL A 48 8.87 7.05 7.74
N GLY A 49 10.05 7.65 7.52
CA GLY A 49 11.18 7.54 8.43
C GLY A 49 11.63 6.08 8.60
N LYS A 50 11.47 5.52 9.81
CA LYS A 50 11.82 4.11 10.12
C LYS A 50 10.62 3.16 10.08
N ARG A 51 9.47 3.67 9.64
CA ARG A 51 8.23 2.91 9.53
C ARG A 51 7.96 2.56 8.08
N VAL A 52 7.37 1.38 7.88
CA VAL A 52 6.88 0.92 6.60
C VAL A 52 5.40 0.59 6.76
N PHE A 53 4.59 1.12 5.87
CA PHE A 53 3.18 0.78 5.72
C PHE A 53 3.06 -0.20 4.58
N LEU A 54 2.49 -1.37 4.86
CA LEU A 54 2.28 -2.45 3.92
C LEU A 54 0.78 -2.54 3.65
N GLY A 55 0.37 -2.13 2.46
CA GLY A 55 -0.99 -2.22 1.96
C GLY A 55 -1.27 -3.64 1.49
N LEU A 56 -2.31 -4.25 2.05
CA LEU A 56 -2.70 -5.61 1.66
C LEU A 56 -3.67 -5.57 0.50
N ARG A 57 -3.32 -6.23 -0.62
CA ARG A 57 -4.31 -6.58 -1.66
C ARG A 57 -5.31 -7.57 -1.07
N GLY A 58 -4.81 -8.56 -0.33
CA GLY A 58 -5.61 -9.52 0.41
C GLY A 58 -5.00 -9.80 1.77
N PRO A 59 -5.80 -10.11 2.80
CA PRO A 59 -7.24 -10.24 2.75
C PRO A 59 -7.99 -8.91 2.86
N VAL A 60 -9.14 -8.82 2.20
CA VAL A 60 -10.20 -7.87 2.55
C VAL A 60 -11.21 -8.56 3.47
N LEU A 61 -11.52 -7.92 4.60
CA LEU A 61 -12.33 -8.49 5.67
C LEU A 61 -13.69 -7.79 5.73
N ARG A 62 -14.73 -8.42 5.19
CA ARG A 62 -16.12 -7.86 5.19
C ARG A 62 -16.18 -6.41 4.67
N GLY A 63 -15.41 -6.09 3.64
CA GLY A 63 -15.33 -4.75 3.04
C GLY A 63 -14.28 -3.81 3.67
N TRP A 64 -13.45 -4.30 4.59
CA TRP A 64 -12.34 -3.57 5.18
C TRP A 64 -11.00 -4.03 4.59
N ALA A 65 -10.28 -3.10 3.99
CA ALA A 65 -8.88 -3.28 3.62
C ALA A 65 -7.98 -3.13 4.83
N VAL A 66 -6.76 -3.67 4.75
CA VAL A 66 -5.81 -3.69 5.86
C VAL A 66 -4.50 -3.05 5.42
N ILE A 67 -3.99 -2.14 6.26
CA ILE A 67 -2.61 -1.68 6.23
C ILE A 67 -1.90 -2.22 7.48
N LEU A 68 -0.75 -2.85 7.29
CA LEU A 68 0.18 -3.17 8.38
C LEU A 68 1.22 -2.05 8.51
N GLU A 69 1.27 -1.40 9.66
CA GLU A 69 2.39 -0.51 10.03
C GLU A 69 3.43 -1.37 10.74
N ILE A 70 4.66 -1.39 10.23
CA ILE A 70 5.82 -2.02 10.87
C ILE A 70 6.92 -0.98 11.09
N ALA A 71 7.77 -1.21 12.08
CA ALA A 71 8.98 -0.41 12.25
C ALA A 71 10.22 -1.32 12.24
N LEU A 72 11.25 -0.86 11.56
CA LEU A 72 12.47 -1.64 11.31
C LEU A 72 13.66 -1.04 12.05
N LYS A 73 14.58 -1.91 12.46
CA LYS A 73 15.93 -1.54 12.90
C LYS A 73 16.94 -2.50 12.30
N VAL A 74 18.14 -2.00 12.05
CA VAL A 74 19.28 -2.84 11.65
C VAL A 74 19.69 -3.72 12.84
N ASP A 75 20.03 -4.98 12.57
CA ASP A 75 20.56 -5.91 13.55
C ASP A 75 21.95 -5.43 14.01
N SER A 76 22.15 -5.34 15.32
CA SER A 76 23.40 -4.84 15.91
C SER A 76 24.61 -5.74 15.63
N LYS A 77 24.39 -7.00 15.23
CA LYS A 77 25.45 -7.97 14.91
C LYS A 77 25.62 -8.19 13.40
N GLN A 78 24.60 -7.87 12.59
CA GLN A 78 24.57 -8.15 11.16
C GLN A 78 23.91 -6.99 10.40
N SER A 79 24.71 -6.08 9.84
CA SER A 79 24.20 -4.87 9.17
C SER A 79 23.30 -5.14 7.94
N SER A 80 23.41 -6.35 7.36
CA SER A 80 22.56 -6.83 6.26
C SER A 80 21.20 -7.37 6.72
N ILE A 81 20.90 -7.37 8.02
CA ILE A 81 19.63 -7.87 8.55
C ILE A 81 18.84 -6.76 9.21
N LEU A 82 17.55 -6.71 8.88
CA LEU A 82 16.54 -5.89 9.51
C LEU A 82 15.76 -6.74 10.52
N LYS A 83 15.38 -6.12 11.63
CA LYS A 83 14.53 -6.68 12.69
C LYS A 83 13.29 -5.83 12.88
N LEU A 84 12.15 -6.47 13.08
CA LEU A 84 10.92 -5.81 13.51
C LEU A 84 11.09 -5.21 14.91
N LYS A 85 10.45 -4.06 15.13
CA LYS A 85 10.32 -3.44 16.44
C LYS A 85 8.91 -3.65 16.97
N SER A 86 8.80 -3.84 18.28
CA SER A 86 7.52 -3.74 18.97
C SER A 86 6.99 -2.32 18.87
N ILE A 87 5.86 -2.14 18.19
CA ILE A 87 5.16 -0.86 18.05
C ILE A 87 3.66 -0.96 18.30
N GLY A 88 3.11 -2.17 18.23
CA GLY A 88 1.70 -2.45 18.49
C GLY A 88 1.40 -2.70 19.97
N PRO A 89 0.12 -2.91 20.30
CA PRO A 89 -0.31 -3.21 21.66
C PRO A 89 0.35 -4.50 22.19
N HIS A 90 0.57 -4.56 23.50
CA HIS A 90 1.12 -5.73 24.20
C HIS A 90 2.43 -6.29 23.62
N GLY A 91 3.30 -5.41 23.09
CA GLY A 91 4.58 -5.84 22.55
C GLY A 91 4.55 -6.31 21.08
N ARG A 92 3.41 -6.17 20.40
CA ARG A 92 3.22 -6.66 19.04
C ARG A 92 4.17 -5.95 18.06
N LEU A 93 4.70 -6.73 17.12
CA LEU A 93 5.74 -6.30 16.16
C LEU A 93 5.19 -5.47 14.97
N TYR A 94 3.88 -5.23 14.95
CA TYR A 94 3.17 -4.48 13.93
C TYR A 94 1.92 -3.83 14.55
N ARG A 95 1.38 -2.86 13.83
CA ARG A 95 0.04 -2.29 14.05
C ARG A 95 -0.85 -2.61 12.84
N LYS A 96 -2.15 -2.71 13.07
CA LYS A 96 -3.17 -2.90 12.03
C LYS A 96 -4.00 -1.63 11.89
N HIS A 97 -4.21 -1.20 10.65
CA HIS A 97 -5.16 -0.15 10.31
C HIS A 97 -6.18 -0.71 9.33
N PHE A 98 -7.46 -0.55 9.63
CA PHE A 98 -8.56 -1.04 8.81
C PHE A 98 -9.23 0.12 8.10
N LEU A 99 -9.37 0.05 6.78
CA LEU A 99 -9.95 1.10 5.97
C LEU A 99 -11.19 0.58 5.24
N ARG A 100 -12.32 1.29 5.33
CA ARG A 100 -13.57 0.90 4.68
C ARG A 100 -13.55 1.28 3.19
N LEU A 101 -12.89 0.45 2.39
CA LEU A 101 -12.73 0.61 0.93
C LEU A 101 -13.78 -0.16 0.11
N GLY A 102 -14.91 -0.53 0.71
CA GLY A 102 -16.04 -1.10 -0.03
C GLY A 102 -15.80 -2.48 -0.65
N GLY A 103 -14.81 -3.24 -0.16
CA GLY A 103 -14.44 -4.54 -0.75
C GLY A 103 -13.15 -4.52 -1.56
N LEU A 104 -12.58 -3.33 -1.81
CA LEU A 104 -11.32 -3.18 -2.51
C LEU A 104 -10.13 -3.44 -1.59
N GLY A 105 -9.11 -4.11 -2.13
CA GLY A 105 -7.78 -4.28 -1.53
C GLY A 105 -6.84 -3.16 -1.94
N ILE A 106 -5.68 -3.08 -1.29
CA ILE A 106 -4.69 -2.02 -1.53
C ILE A 106 -3.63 -2.53 -2.51
N ARG A 107 -3.50 -1.81 -3.63
CA ARG A 107 -2.52 -2.06 -4.69
C ARG A 107 -1.23 -1.29 -4.50
N ASP A 108 -1.36 -0.01 -4.13
CA ASP A 108 -0.21 0.84 -3.91
C ASP A 108 -0.48 1.90 -2.83
N LEU A 109 0.59 2.41 -2.22
CA LEU A 109 0.56 3.45 -1.20
C LEU A 109 1.55 4.56 -1.56
N CYS A 110 1.12 5.81 -1.45
CA CYS A 110 1.98 6.95 -1.71
C CYS A 110 1.86 7.99 -0.59
N VAL A 111 2.99 8.43 -0.04
CA VAL A 111 3.01 9.43 1.04
C VAL A 111 2.90 10.83 0.44
N GLN A 112 1.95 11.62 0.92
CA GLN A 112 1.83 13.03 0.58
C GLN A 112 1.75 13.87 1.86
N GLY A 113 2.90 14.41 2.30
CA GLY A 113 2.99 15.14 3.57
C GLY A 113 2.63 14.25 4.75
N SER A 114 1.58 14.61 5.50
CA SER A 114 1.04 13.80 6.60
C SER A 114 0.06 12.72 6.16
N ASP A 115 -0.35 12.73 4.89
CA ASP A 115 -1.44 11.92 4.38
C ASP A 115 -0.90 10.70 3.63
N LEU A 116 -1.72 9.67 3.55
CA LEU A 116 -1.43 8.47 2.77
C LEU A 116 -2.45 8.36 1.64
N LEU A 117 -1.97 8.41 0.40
CA LEU A 117 -2.74 8.09 -0.78
C LEU A 117 -2.75 6.57 -0.96
N ILE A 118 -3.89 6.04 -1.37
CA ILE A 118 -4.15 4.60 -1.48
C ILE A 118 -4.74 4.31 -2.85
N LEU A 119 -4.05 3.51 -3.66
CA LEU A 119 -4.62 2.92 -4.87
C LEU A 119 -5.36 1.65 -4.45
N ALA A 120 -6.68 1.65 -4.61
CA ALA A 120 -7.55 0.56 -4.20
C ALA A 120 -8.16 -0.14 -5.42
N GLY A 121 -8.19 -1.47 -5.41
CA GLY A 121 -8.73 -2.28 -6.51
C GLY A 121 -9.20 -3.67 -6.08
N PRO A 122 -9.78 -4.47 -6.99
CA PRO A 122 -10.39 -5.77 -6.68
C PRO A 122 -9.41 -6.74 -6.01
N THR A 123 -9.79 -7.57 -5.05
CA THR A 123 -8.81 -8.48 -4.40
C THR A 123 -8.45 -9.70 -5.23
N MET A 124 -9.22 -10.04 -6.25
CA MET A 124 -9.06 -11.24 -7.07
C MET A 124 -8.91 -10.84 -8.54
N SER A 125 -8.66 -11.79 -9.43
CA SER A 125 -8.51 -11.59 -10.89
C SER A 125 -9.80 -11.17 -11.62
N LEU A 126 -10.82 -10.72 -10.88
CA LEU A 126 -12.05 -10.19 -11.45
C LEU A 126 -11.85 -8.71 -11.81
N GLU A 127 -12.39 -8.32 -12.95
CA GLU A 127 -12.53 -6.91 -13.31
C GLU A 127 -13.43 -6.21 -12.26
N GLY A 128 -13.09 -4.97 -11.93
CA GLY A 128 -13.81 -4.18 -10.94
C GLY A 128 -13.16 -2.82 -10.73
N PRO A 129 -13.84 -1.93 -9.97
CA PRO A 129 -13.47 -0.53 -9.90
C PRO A 129 -12.10 -0.34 -9.27
N VAL A 130 -11.35 0.60 -9.82
CA VAL A 130 -10.09 1.07 -9.27
C VAL A 130 -10.21 2.55 -8.91
N SER A 131 -9.88 2.90 -7.67
CA SER A 131 -10.01 4.28 -7.19
C SER A 131 -8.84 4.66 -6.30
N VAL A 132 -8.52 5.96 -6.30
CA VAL A 132 -7.53 6.54 -5.38
C VAL A 132 -8.23 7.22 -4.23
N PHE A 133 -7.86 6.84 -3.01
CA PHE A 133 -8.34 7.45 -1.78
C PHE A 133 -7.22 8.19 -1.04
N ARG A 134 -7.59 9.20 -0.25
CA ARG A 134 -6.71 9.85 0.72
C ARG A 134 -7.14 9.51 2.12
N TRP A 135 -6.23 8.91 2.89
CA TRP A 135 -6.34 8.82 4.33
C TRP A 135 -5.54 9.97 4.97
N ARG A 136 -6.27 10.98 5.45
CA ARG A 136 -5.68 12.14 6.12
C ARG A 136 -4.98 11.73 7.42
N GLY A 137 -3.74 12.20 7.60
CA GLY A 137 -2.90 11.81 8.73
C GLY A 137 -2.42 10.34 8.68
N GLY A 138 -2.67 9.61 7.59
CA GLY A 138 -2.33 8.20 7.45
C GLY A 138 -0.83 7.90 7.44
N ALA A 139 0.02 8.90 7.22
CA ALA A 139 1.47 8.76 7.32
C ALA A 139 1.98 8.83 8.78
N ASP A 140 1.14 9.29 9.73
CA ASP A 140 1.47 9.36 11.15
C ASP A 140 0.28 9.02 12.08
N PRO A 141 -0.26 7.79 11.99
CA PRO A 141 -1.32 7.37 12.90
C PRO A 141 -0.76 7.27 14.33
N LYS A 142 -1.53 7.77 15.30
CA LYS A 142 -1.14 7.74 16.72
C LYS A 142 -1.29 6.36 17.36
N GLY A 143 -2.02 5.46 16.71
CA GLY A 143 -2.22 4.08 17.10
C GLY A 143 -2.98 3.32 16.01
N GLU A 144 -3.37 2.09 16.31
CA GLU A 144 -4.26 1.32 15.44
C GLU A 144 -5.58 2.06 15.22
N CYS A 145 -6.14 1.96 14.03
CA CYS A 145 -7.35 2.70 13.69
C CYS A 145 -8.27 1.91 12.77
N MET A 146 -9.56 2.20 12.87
CA MET A 146 -10.55 1.84 11.89
C MET A 146 -11.03 3.14 11.24
N VAL A 147 -10.78 3.30 9.94
CA VAL A 147 -11.11 4.49 9.17
C VAL A 147 -12.36 4.17 8.35
N PRO A 148 -13.53 4.70 8.74
CA PRO A 148 -14.76 4.47 8.01
C PRO A 148 -14.74 5.27 6.69
N HIS A 149 -15.64 4.93 5.77
CA HIS A 149 -15.59 5.42 4.38
C HIS A 149 -15.68 6.94 4.31
N GLU A 150 -16.54 7.55 5.14
CA GLU A 150 -16.75 8.98 5.26
C GLU A 150 -15.55 9.77 5.78
N LYS A 151 -14.48 9.09 6.24
CA LYS A 151 -13.21 9.70 6.66
C LYS A 151 -12.10 9.54 5.62
N LEU A 152 -12.40 8.92 4.49
CA LEU A 152 -11.50 8.79 3.35
C LEU A 152 -11.97 9.76 2.27
N ASP A 153 -11.07 10.62 1.79
CA ASP A 153 -11.42 11.42 0.62
C ASP A 153 -11.25 10.54 -0.62
N HIS A 154 -12.30 10.36 -1.41
CA HIS A 154 -12.17 9.82 -2.75
C HIS A 154 -11.58 10.90 -3.65
N LEU A 155 -10.44 10.62 -4.29
CA LEU A 155 -9.72 11.61 -5.10
C LEU A 155 -10.05 11.49 -6.59
N LEU A 156 -10.07 10.26 -7.11
CA LEU A 156 -10.39 9.96 -8.49
C LEU A 156 -10.69 8.46 -8.67
N ASP A 157 -11.46 8.17 -9.71
CA ASP A 157 -11.56 6.82 -10.28
C ASP A 157 -10.54 6.68 -11.41
N VAL A 158 -9.80 5.57 -11.37
CA VAL A 158 -8.82 5.22 -12.40
C VAL A 158 -9.57 4.43 -13.47
N PRO A 159 -9.40 4.74 -14.77
CA PRO A 159 -9.99 3.94 -15.84
C PRO A 159 -9.64 2.45 -15.69
N ASP A 160 -10.66 1.60 -15.71
CA ASP A 160 -10.53 0.14 -15.63
C ASP A 160 -11.21 -0.55 -16.83
N GLY A 161 -11.00 -1.86 -16.95
CA GLY A 161 -11.55 -2.72 -17.98
C GLY A 161 -10.50 -3.48 -18.79
N ARG A 162 -10.95 -4.53 -19.49
CA ARG A 162 -10.10 -5.49 -20.20
C ARG A 162 -9.05 -4.87 -21.15
N ASP A 163 -9.42 -3.79 -21.85
CA ASP A 163 -8.57 -3.15 -22.86
C ASP A 163 -7.76 -1.95 -22.32
N VAL A 164 -7.90 -1.64 -21.03
CA VAL A 164 -7.23 -0.51 -20.36
C VAL A 164 -5.99 -0.99 -19.59
N GLY A 165 -6.02 -2.23 -19.09
CA GLY A 165 -5.02 -2.76 -18.16
C GLY A 165 -5.38 -2.45 -16.71
N HIS A 166 -4.73 -3.13 -15.76
CA HIS A 166 -4.97 -2.93 -14.32
C HIS A 166 -3.97 -1.94 -13.77
N ALA A 167 -4.42 -0.92 -13.04
CA ALA A 167 -3.50 0.00 -12.38
C ALA A 167 -2.81 -0.71 -11.21
N GLU A 168 -1.48 -0.71 -11.24
CA GLU A 168 -0.66 -1.45 -10.25
C GLU A 168 0.24 -0.55 -9.42
N GLY A 169 0.48 0.69 -9.86
CA GLY A 169 1.37 1.58 -9.14
C GLY A 169 0.99 3.05 -9.34
N MET A 170 1.33 3.86 -8.36
CA MET A 170 1.14 5.30 -8.42
C MET A 170 2.29 6.04 -7.73
N THR A 171 2.56 7.26 -8.19
CA THR A 171 3.49 8.15 -7.51
C THR A 171 3.10 9.60 -7.74
N LEU A 172 3.45 10.45 -6.76
CA LEU A 172 3.39 11.90 -6.95
C LEU A 172 4.30 12.30 -8.11
N PHE A 173 3.79 13.14 -9.01
CA PHE A 173 4.49 13.56 -10.21
C PHE A 173 4.45 15.08 -10.37
N SER A 174 5.60 15.66 -10.74
CA SER A 174 5.74 17.05 -11.15
C SER A 174 6.57 17.09 -12.42
N PRO A 175 6.03 17.53 -13.57
CA PRO A 175 6.78 17.56 -14.83
C PRO A 175 8.05 18.42 -14.76
N ASP A 176 8.03 19.45 -13.94
CA ASP A 176 9.08 20.46 -13.75
C ASP A 176 9.96 20.22 -12.51
N GLY A 177 9.72 19.13 -11.76
CA GLY A 177 10.40 18.84 -10.49
C GLY A 177 9.98 19.73 -9.32
N GLY A 178 8.94 20.54 -9.49
CA GLY A 178 8.33 21.35 -8.43
C GLY A 178 7.46 20.54 -7.45
N PRO A 179 6.61 21.22 -6.66
CA PRO A 179 5.62 20.55 -5.83
C PRO A 179 4.67 19.72 -6.69
N ALA A 180 4.68 18.40 -6.49
CA ALA A 180 3.82 17.49 -7.23
C ALA A 180 2.33 17.78 -6.97
N ASP A 181 1.67 18.31 -7.98
CA ASP A 181 0.23 18.56 -8.04
C ASP A 181 -0.50 17.55 -8.94
N SER A 182 0.19 16.49 -9.33
CA SER A 182 -0.36 15.39 -10.11
C SER A 182 0.05 14.03 -9.56
N LEU A 183 -0.72 13.02 -9.93
CA LEU A 183 -0.47 11.62 -9.64
C LEU A 183 -0.23 10.90 -10.95
N MET A 184 0.94 10.29 -11.10
CA MET A 184 1.22 9.39 -12.21
C MET A 184 0.80 7.97 -11.81
N VAL A 185 0.04 7.30 -12.68
CA VAL A 185 -0.46 5.94 -12.48
C VAL A 185 0.05 5.05 -13.61
N VAL A 186 0.61 3.90 -13.22
CA VAL A 186 1.12 2.88 -14.14
C VAL A 186 0.25 1.62 -14.08
N TYR A 187 0.20 0.91 -15.21
CA TYR A 187 -0.68 -0.22 -15.41
C TYR A 187 0.12 -1.47 -15.76
N ASP A 188 -0.37 -2.65 -15.36
CA ASP A 188 0.15 -3.91 -15.87
C ASP A 188 -0.09 -4.00 -17.38
N SER A 189 0.95 -4.46 -18.09
CA SER A 189 1.20 -4.32 -19.52
C SER A 189 0.29 -5.14 -20.46
N VAL A 190 -0.87 -5.57 -20.01
CA VAL A 190 -1.79 -6.42 -20.81
C VAL A 190 -2.41 -5.63 -21.97
N ALA A 191 -2.54 -4.32 -21.85
CA ALA A 191 -3.12 -3.48 -22.89
C ALA A 191 -2.07 -3.10 -23.96
N LYS A 192 -2.10 -3.79 -25.10
CA LYS A 192 -1.18 -3.56 -26.24
C LYS A 192 -1.12 -2.10 -26.73
N ASN A 193 -2.14 -1.30 -26.45
CA ASN A 193 -2.21 0.14 -26.75
C ASN A 193 -1.32 1.01 -25.84
N ARG A 194 -0.94 0.53 -24.64
CA ARG A 194 -0.06 1.24 -23.68
C ARG A 194 1.42 0.91 -23.85
N GLN A 195 1.77 -0.16 -24.57
CA GLN A 195 3.17 -0.49 -24.86
C GLN A 195 3.64 0.25 -26.13
N ARG A 196 4.72 1.02 -26.00
CA ARG A 196 5.37 1.73 -27.10
C ARG A 196 6.70 1.04 -27.43
N GLY A 197 6.75 0.33 -28.55
CA GLY A 197 7.93 -0.45 -28.92
C GLY A 197 8.21 -1.57 -27.93
N LYS A 198 9.49 -1.91 -27.71
CA LYS A 198 9.87 -3.05 -26.84
C LYS A 198 9.96 -2.70 -25.35
N ASN A 199 10.40 -1.49 -25.03
CA ASN A 199 10.89 -1.13 -23.68
C ASN A 199 10.25 0.14 -23.11
N ALA A 200 9.13 0.61 -23.66
CA ALA A 200 8.43 1.78 -23.13
C ALA A 200 6.94 1.48 -22.91
N VAL A 201 6.39 2.05 -21.85
CA VAL A 201 4.99 1.98 -21.48
C VAL A 201 4.45 3.38 -21.22
N THR A 202 3.17 3.60 -21.51
CA THR A 202 2.48 4.87 -21.23
C THR A 202 1.82 4.81 -19.85
N ALA A 203 2.10 5.83 -19.04
CA ALA A 203 1.43 6.10 -17.77
C ALA A 203 0.39 7.21 -17.95
N ASP A 204 -0.63 7.21 -17.09
CA ASP A 204 -1.60 8.31 -17.04
C ASP A 204 -1.20 9.28 -15.94
N VAL A 205 -1.43 10.58 -16.16
CA VAL A 205 -1.15 11.64 -15.18
C VAL A 205 -2.46 12.34 -14.86
N PHE A 206 -2.87 12.25 -13.60
CA PHE A 206 -4.10 12.85 -13.10
C PHE A 206 -3.79 14.07 -12.22
N PRO A 207 -4.47 15.21 -12.41
CA PRO A 207 -4.31 16.35 -11.50
C PRO A 207 -4.86 16.02 -10.11
N LEU A 208 -4.08 16.32 -9.07
CA LEU A 208 -4.54 16.26 -7.69
C LEU A 208 -5.14 17.61 -7.31
N SER A 209 -6.42 17.61 -7.00
CA SER A 209 -7.07 18.82 -6.49
C SER A 209 -6.42 19.23 -5.17
N ARG A 210 -5.86 20.44 -5.11
CA ARG A 210 -5.36 21.03 -3.87
C ARG A 210 -6.55 21.26 -2.95
N THR A 211 -6.67 20.47 -1.90
CA THR A 211 -7.59 20.81 -0.81
C THR A 211 -7.00 22.06 -0.15
N ILE A 212 -7.55 23.24 -0.47
CA ILE A 212 -7.24 24.47 0.26
C ILE A 212 -7.69 24.21 1.69
N GLY A 213 -6.74 23.99 2.59
CA GLY A 213 -7.03 23.86 4.01
C GLY A 213 -7.75 25.13 4.46
N THR A 214 -9.04 25.01 4.80
CA THR A 214 -9.71 26.06 5.54
C THR A 214 -9.01 26.14 6.89
N ASN A 215 -8.11 27.12 7.04
CA ASN A 215 -7.69 27.63 8.33
C ASN A 215 -8.95 28.17 9.03
N ARG A 216 -9.68 27.30 9.73
CA ARG A 216 -10.57 27.76 10.78
C ARG A 216 -9.67 28.02 11.99
N ARG A 217 -9.39 29.31 12.18
CA ARG A 217 -8.91 29.86 13.45
C ARG A 217 -9.94 29.58 14.55
#